data_AF-A0A5E4GP37-F1
#
_entry.id   AF-A0A5E4GP37-F1
#
_cell.length_a   1.000
_cell.length_b   1.000
_cell.length_c   1.000
_cell.angle_alpha   90.00
_cell.angle_beta   90.00
_cell.angle_gamma   90.00
#
_symmetry.space_group_name_H-M   'P 1'
#
loop_
_entity.id
_entity.type
_entity.pdbx_description
1 polymer ?
#
loop_
_entity_poly.entity_id
_entity_poly.type
_entity_poly.pdbx_seq_one_letter_code
_entity_poly.pdbx_strand_id
1 'polypeptide(L)'
;MRKKDYNKMVQHVFVDFEIETRLAIALAAVVGQSQCICTEVAFHQYQVVGRKLPTASDEHPKIYRMKLWATNEVRAKSKFWYFLRKLKMVKKSNGQVLAINESMLFCGGEVVPP
;
A
#
# COMPACT_ATOMS: atom_id res chain seq x y z
N MET A 1 -16.68 0.80 4.77
CA MET A 1 -16.15 0.55 3.40
C MET A 1 -17.01 -0.56 2.80
N ARG A 2 -17.57 -0.44 1.59
CA ARG A 2 -18.33 -1.57 0.98
C ARG A 2 -17.33 -2.60 0.43
N LYS A 3 -17.61 -3.90 0.57
CA LYS A 3 -16.74 -5.02 0.12
C LYS A 3 -16.29 -4.88 -1.36
N LYS A 4 -17.12 -4.30 -2.23
CA LYS A 4 -16.79 -4.03 -3.64
C LYS A 4 -15.61 -3.08 -3.84
N ASP A 5 -15.52 -2.02 -3.01
CA ASP A 5 -14.45 -1.03 -3.11
C ASP A 5 -13.11 -1.62 -2.64
N TYR A 6 -13.16 -2.50 -1.63
CA TYR A 6 -11.98 -3.25 -1.17
C TYR A 6 -11.43 -4.18 -2.25
N ASN A 7 -12.29 -4.95 -2.93
CA ASN A 7 -11.83 -5.90 -3.95
C ASN A 7 -11.22 -5.18 -5.16
N LYS A 8 -11.79 -4.03 -5.56
CA LYS A 8 -11.22 -3.18 -6.62
C LYS A 8 -9.86 -2.59 -6.21
N MET A 9 -9.67 -2.25 -4.94
CA MET A 9 -8.37 -1.79 -4.43
C MET A 9 -7.34 -2.90 -4.38
N VAL A 10 -7.70 -4.09 -3.90
CA VAL A 10 -6.80 -5.25 -3.87
C VAL A 10 -6.34 -5.58 -5.29
N GLN A 11 -7.25 -5.65 -6.26
CA GLN A 11 -6.88 -5.89 -7.66
C GLN A 11 -5.98 -4.79 -8.23
N HIS A 12 -6.27 -3.50 -7.99
CA HIS A 12 -5.41 -2.42 -8.50
C HIS A 12 -4.02 -2.43 -7.85
N VAL A 13 -3.92 -2.67 -6.54
CA VAL A 13 -2.63 -2.83 -5.83
C VAL A 13 -1.85 -4.03 -6.37
N PHE A 14 -2.55 -5.12 -6.69
CA PHE A 14 -1.94 -6.34 -7.24
C PHE A 14 -1.45 -6.13 -8.67
N VAL A 15 -2.20 -5.39 -9.50
CA VAL A 15 -1.79 -5.02 -10.86
C VAL A 15 -0.64 -4.01 -10.86
N ASP A 16 -0.65 -3.03 -9.94
CA ASP A 16 0.49 -2.13 -9.74
C ASP A 16 1.75 -2.91 -9.30
N PHE A 17 1.57 -4.00 -8.55
CA PHE A 17 2.63 -4.90 -8.13
C PHE A 17 3.17 -5.79 -9.27
N GLU A 18 2.30 -6.30 -10.15
CA GLU A 18 2.72 -7.04 -11.35
C GLU A 18 3.51 -6.16 -12.33
N ILE A 19 3.19 -4.87 -12.45
CA ILE A 19 3.90 -3.95 -13.35
C ILE A 19 5.31 -3.62 -12.84
N GLU A 20 5.50 -3.35 -11.53
CA GLU A 20 6.84 -3.17 -10.96
C GLU A 20 7.69 -4.45 -11.04
N THR A 21 7.07 -5.62 -10.87
CA THR A 21 7.79 -6.91 -10.92
C THR A 21 8.16 -7.32 -12.34
N ARG A 22 7.30 -7.04 -13.34
CA ARG A 22 7.59 -7.33 -14.76
C ARG A 22 8.73 -6.48 -15.33
N LEU A 23 8.85 -5.22 -14.92
CA LEU A 23 9.99 -4.37 -15.29
C LEU A 23 11.31 -4.87 -14.66
N ALA A 24 11.28 -5.38 -13.44
CA ALA A 24 12.46 -5.94 -12.78
C ALA A 24 12.91 -7.27 -13.41
N ILE A 25 11.97 -8.16 -13.77
CA ILE A 25 12.27 -9.42 -14.47
C ILE A 25 12.80 -9.15 -15.90
N ALA A 26 12.24 -8.18 -16.61
CA ALA A 26 12.69 -7.82 -17.96
C ALA A 26 14.13 -7.27 -17.99
N LEU A 27 14.56 -6.55 -16.94
CA LEU A 27 15.95 -6.11 -16.80
C LEU A 27 16.90 -7.26 -16.43
N ALA A 28 16.45 -8.20 -15.60
CA ALA A 28 17.23 -9.38 -15.22
C ALA A 28 17.53 -10.31 -16.43
N ALA A 29 16.64 -10.36 -17.44
CA ALA A 29 16.85 -11.17 -18.64
C ALA A 29 17.96 -10.66 -19.57
N VAL A 30 18.41 -9.40 -19.43
CA VAL A 30 19.47 -8.81 -20.28
C VAL A 30 20.87 -8.98 -19.68
N VAL A 31 20.98 -9.17 -18.36
CA VAL A 31 22.26 -9.40 -17.68
C VAL A 31 22.41 -10.89 -17.45
N GLY A 32 22.94 -11.62 -18.44
CA GLY A 32 23.21 -13.05 -18.37
C GLY A 32 24.25 -13.43 -17.29
N GLN A 33 23.85 -13.40 -16.02
CA GLN A 33 24.61 -13.94 -14.90
C GLN A 33 23.74 -14.90 -14.09
N SER A 34 24.26 -16.11 -13.92
CA SER A 34 23.74 -17.18 -13.06
C SER A 34 23.90 -16.85 -11.57
N GLN A 35 23.34 -15.73 -11.13
CA GLN A 35 23.01 -15.53 -9.72
C GLN A 35 21.50 -15.53 -9.63
N CYS A 36 21.00 -16.59 -8.99
CA CYS A 36 19.66 -16.68 -8.46
C CYS A 36 19.46 -15.50 -7.49
N ILE A 37 19.05 -14.35 -8.02
CA ILE A 37 18.44 -13.32 -7.20
C ILE A 37 17.04 -13.82 -6.90
N CYS A 38 16.94 -14.74 -5.95
CA CYS A 38 15.75 -14.85 -5.13
C CYS A 38 15.66 -13.52 -4.39
N THR A 39 15.23 -12.45 -5.08
CA THR A 39 14.75 -11.26 -4.40
C THR A 39 13.50 -11.73 -3.67
N GLU A 40 13.66 -12.21 -2.44
CA GLU A 40 12.55 -12.36 -1.52
C GLU A 40 12.01 -10.96 -1.28
N VAL A 41 11.11 -10.52 -2.15
CA VAL A 41 10.41 -9.26 -1.98
C VAL A 41 9.46 -9.48 -0.81
N ALA A 42 9.94 -9.17 0.39
CA ALA A 42 9.13 -9.26 1.59
C ALA A 42 8.04 -8.19 1.53
N PHE A 43 6.78 -8.64 1.63
CA PHE A 43 5.64 -7.75 1.73
C PHE A 43 5.19 -7.64 3.16
N HIS A 44 5.12 -6.42 3.64
CA HIS A 44 4.57 -6.12 4.94
C HIS A 44 3.14 -5.63 4.76
N GLN A 45 2.23 -6.17 5.56
CA GLN A 45 0.89 -5.67 5.71
C GLN A 45 0.93 -4.45 6.63
N TYR A 46 0.58 -3.30 6.07
CA TYR A 46 0.42 -2.06 6.81
C TYR A 46 -1.05 -1.72 6.97
N GLN A 47 -1.48 -1.50 8.20
CA GLN A 47 -2.73 -0.85 8.53
C GLN A 47 -2.49 0.66 8.68
N VAL A 48 -2.88 1.42 7.67
CA VAL A 48 -2.75 2.87 7.66
C VAL A 48 -4.08 3.51 8.05
N VAL A 49 -4.02 4.43 9.01
CA VAL A 49 -5.16 5.21 9.49
C VAL A 49 -4.91 6.68 9.19
N GLY A 50 -5.88 7.35 8.57
CA GLY A 50 -5.79 8.78 8.27
C GLY A 50 -7.14 9.46 8.26
N ARG A 51 -7.10 10.79 8.38
CA ARG A 51 -8.28 11.66 8.37
C ARG A 51 -8.03 12.90 7.50
N LYS A 52 -9.11 13.56 7.11
CA LYS A 52 -9.02 14.93 6.58
C LYS A 52 -8.63 15.88 7.73
N LEU A 53 -7.95 16.99 7.40
CA LEU A 53 -7.73 18.06 8.38
C LEU A 53 -9.09 18.61 8.86
N PRO A 54 -9.26 18.84 10.17
CA PRO A 54 -10.46 19.50 10.68
C PRO A 54 -10.54 20.91 10.09
N THR A 55 -11.73 21.33 9.71
CA THR A 55 -12.01 22.66 9.15
C THR A 55 -13.19 23.23 9.93
N ALA A 56 -13.37 24.55 9.96
CA ALA A 56 -14.47 25.19 10.70
C ALA A 56 -15.87 24.64 10.35
N SER A 57 -16.06 24.09 9.16
CA SER A 57 -17.32 23.45 8.76
C SER A 57 -17.44 21.97 9.18
N ASP A 58 -16.34 21.28 9.46
CA ASP A 58 -16.31 19.86 9.79
C ASP A 58 -15.29 19.62 10.91
N GLU A 59 -15.72 19.78 12.16
CA GLU A 59 -14.87 19.65 13.37
C GLU A 59 -14.41 18.20 13.60
N HIS A 60 -15.23 17.22 13.23
CA HIS A 60 -14.96 15.79 13.41
C HIS A 60 -14.93 15.03 12.08
N PRO A 61 -13.86 15.19 11.28
CA PRO A 61 -13.75 14.52 9.98
C PRO A 61 -13.66 12.99 10.16
N LYS A 62 -14.32 12.28 9.24
CA LYS A 62 -14.36 10.81 9.25
C LYS A 62 -12.96 10.20 9.17
N ILE A 63 -12.69 9.25 10.06
CA ILE A 63 -11.44 8.49 10.08
C ILE A 63 -11.52 7.33 9.08
N TYR A 64 -10.51 7.24 8.21
CA TYR A 64 -10.35 6.17 7.23
C TYR A 64 -9.26 5.19 7.68
N ARG A 65 -9.57 3.90 7.65
CA ARG A 65 -8.63 2.81 7.95
C ARG A 65 -8.53 1.89 6.75
N MET A 66 -7.31 1.57 6.33
CA MET A 66 -7.07 0.70 5.18
C MET A 66 -5.89 -0.23 5.45
N LYS A 67 -6.04 -1.48 5.00
CA LYS A 67 -4.98 -2.49 5.03
C LYS A 67 -4.34 -2.54 3.65
N LEU A 68 -3.02 -2.39 3.60
CA LEU A 68 -2.23 -2.26 2.39
C LEU A 68 -1.03 -3.20 2.46
N TRP A 69 -0.67 -3.81 1.33
CA TRP A 69 0.58 -4.55 1.19
C TRP A 69 1.63 -3.65 0.54
N ALA A 70 2.78 -3.50 1.20
CA ALA A 70 3.89 -2.73 0.69
C ALA A 70 5.21 -3.29 1.22
N THR A 71 6.30 -3.00 0.50
CA THR A 71 7.66 -3.38 0.92
C THR A 71 8.20 -2.45 2.01
N ASN A 72 7.68 -1.23 2.11
CA ASN A 72 8.15 -0.20 3.02
C ASN A 72 7.01 0.71 3.47
N GLU A 73 7.15 1.33 4.65
CA GLU A 73 6.15 2.26 5.19
C GLU A 73 5.92 3.50 4.29
N VAL A 74 6.97 3.99 3.61
CA VAL A 74 6.87 5.12 2.68
C VAL A 74 6.00 4.76 1.46
N ARG A 75 6.18 3.54 0.92
CA ARG A 75 5.37 3.03 -0.18
C ARG A 75 3.92 2.81 0.27
N ALA A 76 3.70 2.38 1.51
CA ALA A 76 2.37 2.27 2.10
C ALA A 76 1.67 3.64 2.22
N LYS A 77 2.38 4.69 2.70
CA LYS A 77 1.87 6.07 2.76
C LYS A 77 1.44 6.56 1.37
N SER A 78 2.25 6.34 0.34
CA SER A 78 1.93 6.76 -1.02
C SER A 78 0.71 6.03 -1.59
N LYS A 79 0.62 4.71 -1.43
CA LYS A 79 -0.56 3.92 -1.82
C LYS A 79 -1.82 4.42 -1.10
N PHE A 80 -1.73 4.69 0.20
CA PHE A 80 -2.83 5.23 0.99
C PHE A 80 -3.43 6.51 0.38
N TRP A 81 -2.59 7.48 0.05
CA TRP A 81 -3.03 8.74 -0.55
C TRP A 81 -3.58 8.58 -1.96
N TYR A 82 -3.00 7.70 -2.78
CA TYR A 82 -3.51 7.37 -4.10
C TYR A 82 -4.96 6.89 -4.04
N PHE A 83 -5.24 5.98 -3.11
CA PHE A 83 -6.57 5.43 -2.90
C PHE A 83 -7.56 6.43 -2.32
N LEU A 84 -7.15 7.23 -1.33
CA LEU A 84 -8.01 8.30 -0.80
C LEU A 84 -8.37 9.34 -1.86
N ARG A 85 -7.45 9.65 -2.78
CA ARG A 85 -7.73 10.55 -3.90
C ARG A 85 -8.80 9.96 -4.82
N LYS A 86 -8.69 8.69 -5.21
CA LYS A 86 -9.68 8.06 -6.10
C LYS A 86 -11.07 7.88 -5.45
N LEU A 87 -11.13 7.56 -4.16
CA LEU A 87 -12.41 7.28 -3.50
C LEU A 87 -13.11 8.50 -2.91
N LYS A 88 -12.34 9.43 -2.34
CA LYS A 88 -12.86 10.54 -1.53
C LYS A 88 -12.32 11.90 -1.95
N MET A 89 -11.54 11.98 -3.03
CA MET A 89 -10.94 13.22 -3.55
C MET A 89 -10.14 13.99 -2.47
N VAL A 90 -9.62 13.28 -1.47
CA VAL A 90 -8.79 13.87 -0.43
C VAL A 90 -7.34 13.92 -0.91
N LYS A 91 -6.74 15.11 -0.85
CA LYS A 91 -5.34 15.35 -1.17
C LYS A 91 -4.46 15.17 0.07
N LYS A 92 -3.20 14.79 -0.13
CA LYS A 92 -2.18 14.72 0.94
C LYS A 92 -2.03 16.04 1.70
N SER A 93 -2.18 17.19 1.02
CA SER A 93 -2.13 18.52 1.65
C SER A 93 -3.26 18.78 2.64
N ASN A 94 -4.43 18.17 2.42
CA ASN A 94 -5.65 18.46 3.16
C ASN A 94 -5.99 17.32 4.14
N GLY A 95 -5.03 16.44 4.45
CA GLY A 95 -5.25 15.32 5.34
C GLY A 95 -4.00 14.97 6.14
N GLN A 96 -4.21 14.20 7.20
CA GLN A 96 -3.18 13.78 8.13
C GLN A 96 -3.22 12.26 8.30
N VAL A 97 -2.05 11.61 8.24
CA VAL A 97 -1.91 10.22 8.68
C VAL A 97 -1.80 10.21 10.20
N LEU A 98 -2.66 9.44 10.85
CA LEU A 98 -2.73 9.35 12.31
C LEU A 98 -1.80 8.26 12.83
N ALA A 99 -1.84 7.08 12.21
CA ALA A 99 -1.07 5.92 12.63
C ALA A 99 -0.80 5.00 11.45
N ILE A 100 0.35 4.32 11.51
CA ILE A 100 0.74 3.26 10.59
C ILE A 100 1.18 2.11 11.47
N ASN A 101 0.42 1.03 11.41
CA ASN A 101 0.74 -0.18 12.15
C ASN A 101 1.14 -1.23 11.14
N GLU A 102 2.28 -1.86 11.34
CA GLU A 102 2.65 -3.07 10.62
C GLU A 102 2.00 -4.26 11.34
N SER A 103 1.27 -5.09 10.61
CA SER A 103 0.49 -6.17 11.20
C SER A 103 0.96 -7.57 10.81
N MET A 104 1.55 -7.76 9.63
CA MET A 104 2.05 -9.07 9.19
C MET A 104 3.21 -8.91 8.22
N LEU A 105 4.22 -9.76 8.34
CA LEU A 105 5.23 -9.95 7.30
C LEU A 105 4.83 -11.19 6.47
N PHE A 106 4.85 -11.04 5.16
CA PHE A 106 4.84 -12.15 4.21
C PHE A 106 6.23 -12.24 3.57
N CYS A 107 6.99 -13.24 3.99
CA CYS A 107 8.22 -13.67 3.32
C CYS A 107 8.04 -15.12 2.89
N GLY A 108 8.28 -15.45 1.61
CA GLY A 108 8.34 -16.84 1.15
C GLY A 108 7.08 -17.70 1.27
N GLY A 109 5.92 -17.13 1.59
CA GLY A 109 4.67 -17.89 1.81
C GLY A 109 4.37 -18.22 3.28
N GLU A 110 5.21 -17.78 4.21
CA GLU A 110 4.97 -17.92 5.65
C GLU A 110 4.51 -16.58 6.24
N VAL A 111 3.44 -16.63 7.04
CA VAL A 111 2.90 -15.47 7.75
C VAL A 111 3.61 -15.37 9.08
N VAL A 112 4.55 -14.45 9.21
CA VAL A 112 5.25 -14.21 10.47
C VAL A 112 4.49 -13.13 11.24
N PRO A 113 3.86 -13.43 12.40
CA PRO A 113 3.30 -12.42 13.27
C PRO A 113 4.43 -11.61 13.93
N PRO A 114 4.19 -10.34 14.29
CA PRO A 114 5.17 -9.46 14.93
C PRO A 114 5.55 -9.92 16.34
#